data_AF-A0A537UX67-F1
#
_entry.id   AF-A0A537UX67-F1
#
_cell.length_a   1.000
_cell.length_b   1.000
_cell.length_c   1.000
_cell.angle_alpha   90.00
_cell.angle_beta   90.00
_cell.angle_gamma   90.00
#
_symmetry.space_group_name_H-M   'P 1'
#
loop_
_entity.id
_entity.type
_entity.pdbx_description
1 polymer ?
#
loop_
_entity_poly.entity_id
_entity_poly.type
_entity_poly.pdbx_seq_one_letter_code
_entity_poly.pdbx_strand_id
1 'polypeptide(L)'
;MSSPEFPCKWISPEPDVMALDGSEVRLLCELPRGAMAMFTLPPDAISKAVAHRTIEELWCVIRGRGRIWRKIGDREDVTDLVAGVSVAIP
;
A
#
# COMPACT_ATOMS: atom_id res chain seq x y z
N MET A 1 -15.24 4.50 -30.45
CA MET A 1 -15.19 4.38 -28.98
C MET A 1 -14.48 3.07 -28.69
N SER A 2 -13.36 3.09 -27.95
CA SER A 2 -12.70 1.84 -27.55
C SER A 2 -13.63 1.06 -26.61
N SER A 3 -13.74 -0.25 -26.81
CA SER A 3 -14.48 -1.10 -25.87
C SER A 3 -13.83 -1.04 -24.49
N PRO A 4 -14.61 -1.12 -23.40
CA PRO A 4 -14.03 -1.22 -22.06
C PRO A 4 -13.18 -2.49 -21.96
N GLU A 5 -11.92 -2.34 -21.56
CA GLU A 5 -11.00 -3.44 -21.32
C GLU A 5 -11.17 -3.98 -19.88
N PHE A 6 -10.90 -5.27 -19.69
CA PHE A 6 -10.81 -5.90 -18.37
C PHE A 6 -9.34 -6.12 -18.02
N PRO A 7 -8.64 -5.11 -17.45
CA PRO A 7 -7.22 -5.24 -17.15
C PRO A 7 -7.00 -6.35 -16.12
N CYS A 8 -6.00 -7.18 -16.37
CA CYS A 8 -5.52 -8.21 -15.47
C CYS A 8 -3.99 -8.15 -15.42
N LYS A 9 -3.42 -8.12 -14.22
CA LYS A 9 -1.97 -8.11 -14.01
C LYS A 9 -1.59 -9.16 -12.96
N TRP A 10 -0.67 -10.04 -13.33
CA TRP A 10 -0.01 -10.93 -12.38
C TRP A 10 1.01 -10.15 -11.56
N ILE A 11 1.17 -10.54 -10.31
CA ILE A 11 2.16 -9.94 -9.42
C ILE A 11 3.56 -10.34 -9.93
N SER A 12 4.40 -9.36 -10.25
CA SER A 12 5.78 -9.59 -10.67
C SER A 12 6.62 -10.15 -9.52
N PRO A 13 7.54 -11.09 -9.78
CA PRO A 13 8.51 -11.52 -8.76
C PRO A 13 9.46 -10.38 -8.37
N GLU A 14 9.80 -9.50 -9.30
CA GLU A 14 10.66 -8.33 -9.07
C GLU A 14 9.83 -7.06 -8.85
N PRO A 15 10.30 -6.10 -8.03
CA PRO A 15 9.62 -4.82 -7.85
C PRO A 15 9.67 -3.99 -9.14
N ASP A 16 8.57 -3.30 -9.44
CA ASP A 16 8.54 -2.29 -10.50
C ASP A 16 9.31 -1.02 -10.06
N VAL A 17 9.23 -0.68 -8.77
CA VAL A 17 9.86 0.52 -8.19
C VAL A 17 10.38 0.21 -6.78
N MET A 18 11.53 0.79 -6.43
CA MET A 18 12.02 0.86 -5.05
C MET A 18 11.70 2.24 -4.47
N ALA A 19 10.93 2.28 -3.39
CA ALA A 19 10.65 3.52 -2.68
C ALA A 19 11.90 4.03 -1.93
N LEU A 20 11.92 5.33 -1.61
CA LEU A 20 13.05 5.95 -0.91
C LEU A 20 13.29 5.39 0.50
N ASP A 21 12.30 4.72 1.08
CA ASP A 21 12.40 4.03 2.37
C ASP A 21 12.79 2.55 2.25
N GLY A 22 13.11 2.10 1.03
CA GLY A 22 13.48 0.71 0.74
C GLY A 22 12.29 -0.23 0.54
N SER A 23 11.05 0.27 0.58
CA SER A 23 9.88 -0.55 0.23
C SER A 23 9.94 -0.98 -1.22
N GLU A 24 9.76 -2.28 -1.46
CA GLU A 24 9.54 -2.84 -2.79
C GLU A 24 8.11 -2.59 -3.23
N VAL A 25 7.91 -1.99 -4.40
CA VAL A 25 6.58 -1.69 -4.95
C VAL A 25 6.34 -2.48 -6.22
N ARG A 26 5.23 -3.22 -6.26
CA ARG A 26 4.72 -3.91 -7.46
C ARG A 26 3.39 -3.27 -7.83
N LEU A 27 3.35 -2.56 -8.94
CA LEU A 27 2.16 -1.91 -9.46
C LEU A 27 1.19 -2.97 -10.00
N LEU A 28 -0.09 -2.90 -9.65
CA LEU A 28 -1.12 -3.81 -10.10
C LEU A 28 -2.10 -3.05 -11.02
N CYS A 29 -3.32 -3.57 -11.22
CA CYS A 29 -4.29 -2.92 -12.10
C CYS A 29 -4.70 -1.54 -11.58
N GLU A 30 -5.03 -0.65 -12.52
CA GLU A 30 -5.59 0.67 -12.25
C GLU A 30 -6.84 0.93 -13.08
N LEU A 31 -7.69 1.80 -12.56
CA LEU A 31 -8.90 2.33 -13.17
C LEU A 31 -8.96 3.84 -12.89
N PRO A 32 -9.86 4.61 -13.54
CA PRO A 32 -9.89 6.07 -13.40
C PRO A 32 -10.06 6.61 -11.97
N ARG A 33 -10.48 5.78 -11.00
CA ARG A 33 -10.70 6.19 -9.61
C ARG A 33 -9.74 5.54 -8.61
N GLY A 34 -8.72 4.82 -9.07
CA GLY A 34 -7.77 4.19 -8.16
C GLY A 34 -6.88 3.17 -8.84
N ALA A 35 -5.73 2.95 -8.21
CA ALA A 35 -4.77 1.93 -8.57
C ALA A 35 -4.57 0.99 -7.39
N MET A 36 -4.10 -0.22 -7.69
CA MET A 36 -3.69 -1.18 -6.69
C MET A 36 -2.17 -1.39 -6.78
N ALA A 37 -1.52 -1.61 -5.65
CA ALA A 37 -0.12 -1.98 -5.60
C ALA A 37 0.13 -2.95 -4.45
N MET A 38 1.15 -3.80 -4.60
CA MET A 38 1.65 -4.65 -3.53
C MET A 38 2.98 -4.09 -3.02
N PHE A 39 3.06 -3.87 -1.72
CA PHE A 39 4.24 -3.37 -1.05
C PHE A 39 4.90 -4.48 -0.24
N THR A 40 6.24 -4.49 -0.19
CA THR A 40 7.00 -5.29 0.77
C THR A 40 8.02 -4.39 1.45
N LEU A 41 7.87 -4.25 2.77
CA LEU A 41 8.83 -3.55 3.61
C LEU A 41 9.82 -4.58 4.17
N PRO A 42 11.14 -4.41 3.99
CA PRO A 42 12.13 -5.31 4.56
C PRO A 42 12.05 -5.37 6.10
N PRO A 43 12.51 -6.48 6.72
CA PRO A 43 12.64 -6.54 8.18
C PRO A 43 13.44 -5.36 8.72
N ASP A 44 13.03 -4.88 9.89
CA ASP A 44 13.65 -3.77 10.64
C ASP A 44 13.68 -2.41 9.90
N ALA A 45 13.09 -2.32 8.71
CA ALA A 45 12.88 -1.06 8.02
C ALA A 45 11.66 -0.31 8.58
N ILE A 46 11.71 1.02 8.50
CA ILE A 46 10.63 1.92 8.89
C ILE A 46 10.38 2.84 7.69
N SER A 47 9.16 2.81 7.17
CA SER A 47 8.73 3.74 6.13
C SER A 47 8.60 5.16 6.67
N LYS A 48 8.67 6.15 5.77
CA LYS A 48 8.43 7.54 6.17
C LYS A 48 6.95 7.78 6.33
N ALA A 49 6.56 8.51 7.38
CA ALA A 49 5.18 8.98 7.51
C ALA A 49 4.89 9.98 6.37
N VAL A 50 3.84 9.70 5.59
CA VAL A 50 3.41 10.52 4.45
C VAL A 50 1.90 10.75 4.58
N ALA A 51 1.48 11.95 4.20
CA ALA A 51 0.07 12.28 4.04
C ALA A 51 -0.18 12.67 2.57
N HIS A 52 -1.12 11.98 1.93
CA HIS A 52 -1.52 12.30 0.58
C HIS A 52 -2.60 13.39 0.57
N ARG A 53 -2.47 14.35 -0.35
CA ARG A 53 -3.42 15.47 -0.44
C ARG A 53 -4.78 15.07 -1.03
N THR A 54 -4.80 14.08 -1.91
CA THR A 54 -5.92 13.83 -2.82
C THR A 54 -6.41 12.39 -2.83
N ILE A 55 -5.73 11.49 -2.11
CA ILE A 55 -6.08 10.08 -2.08
C ILE A 55 -6.11 9.58 -0.65
N GLU A 56 -7.00 8.63 -0.40
CA GLU A 56 -7.04 7.77 0.77
C GLU A 56 -6.49 6.40 0.36
N GLU A 57 -5.97 5.64 1.32
CA GLU A 57 -5.45 4.29 1.06
C GLU A 57 -6.14 3.23 1.91
N LEU A 58 -6.26 2.04 1.33
CA LEU A 58 -6.70 0.82 2.01
C LEU A 58 -5.61 -0.23 1.85
N TRP A 59 -5.08 -0.72 2.97
CA TRP A 59 -4.07 -1.76 2.97
C TRP A 59 -4.66 -3.05 3.50
N CYS A 60 -4.40 -4.15 2.81
CA CYS A 60 -4.66 -5.50 3.30
C CYS A 60 -3.32 -6.21 3.50
N VAL A 61 -3.04 -6.60 4.74
CA VAL A 61 -1.81 -7.30 5.09
C VAL A 61 -1.98 -8.76 4.70
N ILE A 62 -1.21 -9.20 3.71
CA ILE A 62 -1.30 -10.59 3.21
C ILE A 62 -0.33 -11.54 3.92
N ARG A 63 0.83 -11.05 4.38
CA ARG A 63 1.90 -11.81 5.02
C ARG A 63 2.78 -10.90 5.88
N GLY A 64 3.62 -11.52 6.71
CA GLY A 64 4.56 -10.80 7.57
C GLY A 64 3.94 -10.29 8.86
N ARG A 65 4.73 -9.51 9.60
CA ARG A 65 4.34 -8.84 10.83
C ARG A 65 5.00 -7.47 10.91
N GLY A 66 4.27 -6.48 11.41
CA GLY A 66 4.78 -5.12 11.57
C GLY A 66 3.81 -4.28 12.39
N ARG A 67 4.02 -2.96 12.38
CA ARG A 67 3.13 -1.98 13.00
C ARG A 67 3.00 -0.78 12.10
N ILE A 68 1.82 -0.17 12.09
CA ILE A 68 1.60 1.12 11.45
C ILE A 68 1.16 2.13 12.49
N TRP A 69 1.80 3.30 12.48
CA TRP A 69 1.33 4.48 13.20
C TRP A 69 0.55 5.36 12.23
N ARG A 70 -0.60 5.89 12.68
CA ARG A 70 -1.47 6.77 11.89
C ARG A 70 -1.93 7.94 12.75
N LYS A 71 -2.16 9.10 12.12
CA LYS A 71 -2.63 10.32 12.78
C LYS A 71 -3.74 10.98 11.98
N ILE A 72 -4.80 11.43 12.67
CA ILE A 72 -5.83 12.30 12.11
C ILE A 72 -6.15 13.44 13.10
N GLY A 73 -5.90 14.69 12.70
CA GLY A 73 -5.93 15.83 13.62
C GLY A 73 -5.00 15.58 14.82
N ASP A 74 -5.55 15.64 16.03
CA ASP A 74 -4.83 15.38 17.28
C ASP A 74 -4.86 13.90 17.72
N ARG A 75 -5.58 13.03 17.00
CA ARG A 75 -5.68 11.61 17.33
C ARG A 75 -4.59 10.82 16.64
N GLU A 76 -3.92 9.97 17.41
CA GLU A 76 -2.90 9.04 16.91
C GLU A 76 -3.24 7.62 17.36
N ASP A 77 -2.86 6.63 16.56
CA ASP A 77 -3.05 5.22 16.89
C ASP A 77 -1.96 4.34 16.26
N VAL A 78 -1.63 3.25 16.93
CA VAL A 78 -0.71 2.22 16.42
C VAL A 78 -1.45 0.91 16.30
N THR A 79 -1.39 0.30 15.12
CA THR A 79 -2.06 -0.97 14.85
C THR A 79 -1.04 -2.02 14.44
N ASP A 80 -1.15 -3.20 15.05
CA ASP A 80 -0.38 -4.37 14.63
C ASP A 80 -0.84 -4.83 13.25
N LEU A 81 0.14 -4.95 12.35
CA LEU A 81 -0.06 -5.48 11.01
C LEU A 81 0.31 -6.95 11.01
N VAL A 82 -0.68 -7.82 10.85
CA VAL A 82 -0.52 -9.26 10.66
C VAL A 82 -1.43 -9.73 9.54
N ALA A 83 -1.16 -10.91 8.97
CA ALA A 83 -1.94 -11.44 7.86
C ALA A 83 -3.45 -11.45 8.16
N GLY A 84 -4.25 -10.90 7.23
CA GLY A 84 -5.70 -10.76 7.36
C GLY A 84 -6.18 -9.42 7.93
N VAL A 85 -5.28 -8.57 8.46
CA VAL A 85 -5.63 -7.22 8.90
C VAL A 85 -5.83 -6.31 7.68
N SER A 86 -6.96 -5.59 7.68
CA SER A 86 -7.22 -4.49 6.76
C SER A 86 -7.20 -3.16 7.53
N VAL A 87 -6.46 -2.16 7.03
CA VAL A 87 -6.36 -0.83 7.64
C VAL A 87 -6.64 0.24 6.60
N ALA A 88 -7.37 1.28 7.04
CA ALA A 88 -7.54 2.50 6.28
C ALA A 88 -6.50 3.54 6.69
N ILE A 89 -6.01 4.29 5.71
CA ILE A 89 -5.14 5.46 5.87
C ILE A 89 -5.89 6.62 5.20
N PRO A 90 -6.68 7.37 5.99
CA PRO A 90 -7.43 8.53 5.50
C PRO A 90 -6.52 9.75 5.28
#